data_AF-A0A528HE39-F1
#
_entry.id   AF-A0A528HE39-F1
#
_cell.length_a   1.000
_cell.length_b   1.000
_cell.length_c   1.000
_cell.angle_alpha   90.00
_cell.angle_beta   90.00
_cell.angle_gamma   90.00
#
_symmetry.space_group_name_H-M   'P 1'
#
loop_
_entity.id
_entity.type
_entity.pdbx_description
1 polymer ?
#
loop_
_entity_poly.entity_id
_entity_poly.type
_entity_poly.pdbx_seq_one_letter_code
_entity_poly.pdbx_strand_id
1 'polypeptide(L)' 'MIPRILIVSDNSDARSKGLAARLERRGAVVATVPLAAIAFDTGSPSGLSIPGFDGALPDAVLV' A
#
# COMPACT_ATOMS: atom_id res chain seq x y z
N MET A 1 -8.07 15.16 -4.76
CA MET A 1 -7.90 13.97 -3.90
C MET A 1 -6.47 13.51 -4.04
N ILE A 2 -5.78 13.21 -2.93
CA ILE A 2 -4.40 12.71 -2.93
C ILE A 2 -4.48 11.18 -3.09
N PRO A 3 -3.93 10.57 -4.16
CA PRO A 3 -4.03 9.13 -4.36
C PRO A 3 -3.22 8.37 -3.30
N ARG A 4 -3.80 7.35 -2.69
CA ARG A 4 -3.16 6.44 -1.73
C ARG A 4 -2.87 5.11 -2.43
N ILE A 5 -1.60 4.81 -2.65
CA ILE A 5 -1.16 3.63 -3.42
C ILE A 5 -0.46 2.65 -2.49
N LEU A 6 -0.85 1.37 -2.57
CA LEU A 6 -0.18 0.28 -1.89
C LEU A 6 0.76 -0.44 -2.85
N ILE A 7 2.02 -0.60 -2.45
CA ILE A 7 2.96 -1.50 -3.12
C ILE A 7 3.16 -2.72 -2.23
N VAL A 8 2.84 -3.89 -2.76
CA VAL A 8 3.03 -5.17 -2.08
C VAL A 8 4.35 -5.75 -2.55
N SER A 9 5.32 -5.88 -1.65
CA SER A 9 6.65 -6.37 -2.02
C SER A 9 7.29 -7.07 -0.83
N ASP A 10 7.61 -8.35 -0.99
CA ASP A 10 8.19 -9.17 0.08
C ASP A 10 9.69 -8.86 0.27
N ASN A 11 10.36 -8.51 -0.83
CA ASN A 11 11.71 -7.98 -0.82
C ASN A 11 11.67 -6.48 -1.10
N SER A 12 12.22 -5.68 -0.18
CA SER A 12 12.39 -4.23 -0.37
C SER A 12 13.52 -3.95 -1.37
N ASP A 13 13.32 -4.38 -2.62
CA ASP A 13 14.27 -4.22 -3.70
C ASP A 13 14.32 -2.77 -4.17
N ALA A 14 15.47 -2.37 -4.74
CA ALA A 14 15.69 -1.02 -5.27
C ALA A 14 14.60 -0.58 -6.28
N ARG A 15 13.93 -1.54 -6.93
CA ARG A 15 12.82 -1.30 -7.85
C ARG A 15 11.57 -0.77 -7.14
N SER A 16 11.13 -1.43 -6.07
CA SER A 16 9.95 -1.04 -5.27
C SER A 16 10.16 0.34 -4.65
N LYS A 17 11.37 0.61 -4.16
CA LYS A 17 11.77 1.93 -3.64
C LYS A 17 11.77 3.00 -4.73
N GLY A 18 12.33 2.70 -5.91
CA GLY A 18 12.36 3.63 -7.04
C GLY A 18 10.97 3.95 -7.58
N LEU A 19 10.05 2.98 -7.56
CA LEU A 19 8.65 3.14 -7.92
C LEU A 19 7.91 4.02 -6.90
N ALA A 20 8.05 3.71 -5.61
CA ALA A 20 7.47 4.52 -4.53
C ALA A 20 7.90 5.99 -4.64
N ALA A 21 9.21 6.24 -4.73
CA ALA A 21 9.75 7.59 -4.86
C ALA A 21 9.30 8.34 -6.13
N ARG A 22 8.93 7.63 -7.21
CA ARG A 22 8.37 8.24 -8.42
C ARG A 22 6.90 8.62 -8.25
N LEU A 23 6.13 7.79 -7.57
CA LEU A 23 4.71 8.03 -7.26
C LEU A 23 4.55 9.15 -6.24
N GLU A 24 5.38 9.16 -5.20
CA GLU A 24 5.42 10.22 -4.19
C GLU A 24 5.75 11.58 -4.82
N ARG A 25 6.74 11.64 -5.72
CA ARG A 25 7.05 12.86 -6.48
C ARG A 25 5.92 13.34 -7.37
N ARG A 26 4.96 12.49 -7.71
CA ARG A 26 3.74 12.86 -8.45
C ARG A 26 2.58 13.24 -7.54
N GLY A 27 2.81 13.29 -6.23
CA GLY A 27 1.82 13.69 -5.23
C GLY A 27 0.94 12.56 -4.71
N ALA A 28 1.34 11.29 -4.88
CA ALA A 28 0.67 10.16 -4.24
C ALA A 28 1.26 9.89 -2.84
N VAL A 29 0.44 9.37 -1.93
CA VAL A 29 0.91 8.75 -0.69
C VAL A 29 1.13 7.27 -0.96
N VAL A 30 2.33 6.76 -0.71
CA VAL A 30 2.68 5.38 -1.00
C VAL A 30 3.03 4.64 0.28
N ALA A 31 2.45 3.45 0.45
CA ALA A 31 2.85 2.51 1.49
C ALA A 31 3.41 1.25 0.83
N THR A 32 4.59 0.80 1.27
CA THR A 32 5.17 -0.47 0.84
C THR A 32 5.13 -1.46 1.99
N VAL A 33 4.46 -2.60 1.80
CA VAL A 33 4.35 -3.65 2.82
C VAL A 33 4.56 -5.03 2.20
N PRO A 34 5.08 -6.02 2.94
CA PRO A 34 5.08 -7.40 2.49
C PRO A 34 3.65 -7.95 2.45
N LEU A 35 3.37 -8.87 1.53
CA LEU A 35 2.04 -9.49 1.43
C LEU A 35 1.63 -10.17 2.74
N ALA A 36 2.59 -10.74 3.47
CA ALA A 36 2.38 -11.37 4.77
C ALA A 36 1.88 -10.41 5.86
N ALA A 37 2.01 -9.08 5.68
CA ALA A 37 1.48 -8.09 6.62
C ALA A 37 0.01 -7.70 6.34
N ILE A 38 -0.59 -8.20 5.26
CA ILE A 38 -1.99 -7.97 4.92
C ILE A 38 -2.79 -9.19 5.39
N ALA A 39 -3.86 -8.93 6.14
CA ALA A 39 -4.71 -9.98 6.71
C ALA A 39 -6.18 -9.73 6.43
N PHE A 40 -6.98 -10.80 6.49
CA PHE A 40 -8.42 -10.67 6.60
C PHE A 40 -8.79 -10.16 8.00
N ASP A 41 -9.65 -9.15 8.04
CA ASP A 41 -10.25 -8.62 9.26
C ASP A 41 -11.73 -8.41 9.02
N THR A 42 -12.56 -9.34 9.49
CA THR A 42 -14.01 -9.29 9.32
C THR A 42 -14.68 -8.23 10.20
N GLY A 43 -13.95 -7.60 11.12
CA GLY A 43 -14.40 -6.42 11.86
C GLY A 43 -14.17 -5.10 11.11
N SER A 44 -13.33 -5.11 10.08
CA SER A 44 -13.06 -3.97 9.21
C SER A 44 -14.16 -3.80 8.16
N PRO A 45 -14.57 -2.56 7.81
CA PRO A 45 -15.56 -2.31 6.75
C PRO A 45 -15.19 -2.91 5.39
N SER A 46 -13.90 -3.09 5.13
CA SER A 46 -13.39 -3.67 3.87
C SER A 46 -13.15 -5.18 3.95
N GLY A 47 -13.25 -5.78 5.13
CA GLY A 47 -12.87 -7.17 5.36
C GLY A 47 -11.35 -7.40 5.38
N LEU A 48 -10.54 -6.34 5.26
CA LEU A 48 -9.09 -6.39 5.19
C LEU A 48 -8.45 -5.46 6.21
N SER A 49 -7.33 -5.91 6.76
CA SER A 49 -6.39 -5.10 7.53
C SER A 49 -5.15 -4.84 6.67
N ILE A 50 -5.04 -3.61 6.19
CA ILE A 50 -3.90 -3.14 5.38
C ILE A 50 -3.15 -2.06 6.20
N PRO A 51 -1.88 -2.30 6.57
CA PRO A 51 -1.09 -1.31 7.29
C PRO A 51 -0.93 -0.01 6.50
N GLY A 52 -1.10 1.15 7.16
CA GLY A 52 -0.93 2.48 6.55
C GLY A 52 -2.18 3.06 5.89
N PHE A 53 -3.33 2.38 5.98
CA PHE A 53 -4.60 2.84 5.40
C PHE A 53 -5.72 3.13 6.41
N ASP A 54 -5.45 2.99 7.72
CA ASP A 54 -6.40 3.36 8.80
C ASP A 54 -7.79 2.71 8.65
N GLY A 55 -7.84 1.47 8.14
CA GLY A 55 -9.08 0.75 7.86
C GLY A 55 -9.80 1.14 6.56
N ALA A 56 -9.29 2.14 5.83
CA ALA A 56 -9.70 2.42 4.46
C ALA A 56 -8.97 1.52 3.45
N LEU A 57 -9.46 1.48 2.22
CA LEU A 57 -8.79 0.81 1.11
C LEU A 57 -7.85 1.77 0.36
N PRO A 58 -6.74 1.28 -0.21
CA PRO A 58 -5.96 2.04 -1.18
C PRO A 58 -6.77 2.32 -2.45
N ASP A 59 -6.44 3.41 -3.14
CA ASP A 59 -6.99 3.72 -4.46
C ASP A 59 -6.42 2.78 -5.55
N ALA A 60 -5.22 2.24 -5.32
CA ALA A 60 -4.57 1.28 -6.20
C ALA A 60 -3.60 0.36 -5.43
N VAL A 61 -3.49 -0.89 -5.90
CA VAL A 61 -2.53 -1.88 -5.41
C VAL A 61 -1.61 -2.30 -6.54
N LEU A 62 -0.31 -2.30 -6.26
CA LEU A 62 0.76 -2.74 -7.17
C LEU A 62 1.48 -3.92 -6.51
N VAL A 63 1.68 -5.00 -7.27
CA VAL A 63 2.35 -6.25 -6.84
C VAL A 63 3.63 -6.47 -7.63
#